data_AF-A0A6N2W4K4-F1
#
_entry.id   AF-A0A6N2W4K4-F1
#
_cell.length_a   1.000
_cell.length_b   1.000
_cell.length_c   1.000
_cell.angle_alpha   90.00
_cell.angle_beta   90.00
_cell.angle_gamma   90.00
#
_symmetry.space_group_name_H-M   'P 1'
#
loop_
_entity.id
_entity.type
_entity.pdbx_description
1 polymer ?
#
loop_
_entity_poly.entity_id
_entity_poly.type
_entity_poly.pdbx_seq_one_letter_code
_entity_poly.pdbx_strand_id
1 'polypeptide(L)' 'MNRTGIIIELKYAEDGNLDAACDEALRQIEEKDYTAKLKQDGMINFIKYGIACYKKFSKVVIGE' A
#
# COMPACT_ATOMS: atom_id res chain seq x y z
N MET A 1 10.66 -8.19 -20.67
CA MET A 1 9.31 -8.33 -20.07
C MET A 1 9.35 -7.63 -18.73
N ASN A 2 8.74 -6.44 -18.59
CA ASN A 2 8.67 -5.73 -17.30
C ASN A 2 7.36 -6.13 -16.61
N ARG A 3 7.43 -7.17 -15.77
CA ARG A 3 6.29 -7.59 -14.94
C ARG A 3 6.34 -6.85 -13.61
N THR A 4 5.46 -5.88 -13.45
CA THR A 4 5.37 -5.05 -12.23
C THR A 4 4.19 -5.51 -11.39
N GLY A 5 4.48 -5.93 -10.16
CA GLY A 5 3.47 -6.20 -9.14
C GLY A 5 3.05 -4.89 -8.47
N ILE A 6 1.76 -4.70 -8.28
CA ILE A 6 1.22 -3.56 -7.54
C ILE A 6 0.56 -4.09 -6.28
N ILE A 7 0.96 -3.55 -5.14
CA ILE A 7 0.34 -3.84 -3.85
C ILE A 7 -0.37 -2.58 -3.40
N ILE A 8 -1.65 -2.69 -3.05
CA ILE A 8 -2.47 -1.58 -2.60
C ILE A 8 -3.09 -1.98 -1.28
N GLU A 9 -2.89 -1.17 -0.26
CA GLU A 9 -3.56 -1.31 1.02
C GLU A 9 -4.38 -0.03 1.28
N LEU A 10 -5.65 -0.20 1.66
CA LEU A 10 -6.59 0.89 1.89
C LEU A 10 -7.00 0.90 3.37
N LYS A 11 -6.87 2.06 4.00
CA LYS A 11 -7.26 2.32 5.38
C LYS A 11 -8.32 3.41 5.45
N TYR A 12 -9.20 3.30 6.42
CA TYR A 12 -10.08 4.41 6.81
C TYR A 12 -9.49 5.09 8.03
N ALA A 13 -9.23 6.39 7.96
CA ALA A 13 -8.64 7.17 9.05
C ALA A 13 -9.74 7.62 10.01
N GLU A 14 -10.07 6.81 11.02
CA GLU A 14 -11.15 7.08 11.99
C GLU A 14 -11.05 8.48 12.64
N ASP A 15 -9.83 8.92 12.95
CA ASP A 15 -9.50 10.21 13.56
C ASP A 15 -9.28 11.35 12.55
N GLY A 16 -9.39 11.06 11.25
CA GLY A 16 -9.11 11.97 10.16
C GLY A 16 -7.61 12.15 9.84
N ASN A 17 -6.72 11.42 10.51
CA ASN A 17 -5.29 11.47 10.25
C ASN A 17 -4.92 10.59 9.05
N LEU A 18 -5.09 11.14 7.86
CA LEU A 18 -4.81 10.45 6.60
C LEU A 18 -3.33 10.05 6.45
N ASP A 19 -2.41 10.85 6.97
CA ASP A 19 -0.97 10.56 6.96
C ASP A 19 -0.66 9.29 7.75
N ALA A 20 -1.07 9.25 9.02
CA ALA A 20 -0.84 8.08 9.87
C ALA A 20 -1.51 6.81 9.31
N ALA A 21 -2.72 6.93 8.75
CA ALA A 21 -3.41 5.81 8.13
C ALA A 21 -2.71 5.32 6.84
N CYS A 22 -2.15 6.23 6.04
CA CYS A 22 -1.32 5.90 4.88
C CYS A 22 -0.03 5.17 5.29
N ASP A 23 0.64 5.65 6.33
CA ASP A 23 1.86 5.02 6.86
C ASP A 23 1.56 3.64 7.45
N GLU A 24 0.44 3.48 8.14
CA GLU A 24 -0.02 2.18 8.64
C GLU A 24 -0.34 1.22 7.49
N ALA A 25 -0.96 1.70 6.40
CA ALA A 25 -1.22 0.90 5.22
C ALA A 25 0.08 0.37 4.60
N LEU A 26 1.09 1.23 4.43
CA LEU A 26 2.41 0.80 3.94
C LEU A 26 3.10 -0.17 4.90
N ARG A 27 3.08 0.10 6.21
CA ARG A 27 3.65 -0.79 7.23
C ARG A 27 3.00 -2.18 7.19
N GLN A 28 1.69 -2.25 7.00
CA GLN A 28 0.96 -3.50 6.89
C GLN A 28 1.34 -4.30 5.63
N ILE A 29 1.65 -3.63 4.52
CA ILE A 29 2.17 -4.28 3.31
C ILE A 29 3.50 -4.97 3.59
N GLU A 30 4.42 -4.28 4.30
CA GLU A 30 5.72 -4.83 4.71
C GLU A 30 5.56 -6.00 5.68
N GLU A 31 4.77 -5.82 6.75
CA GLU A 31 4.60 -6.82 7.81
C GLU A 31 3.99 -8.13 7.30
N LYS A 32 3.08 -8.06 6.32
CA LYS A 32 2.44 -9.24 5.74
C LYS A 32 3.25 -9.88 4.61
N ASP A 33 4.38 -9.27 4.23
CA ASP A 33 5.24 -9.65 3.12
C ASP A 33 4.45 -10.06 1.86
N TYR A 34 3.50 -9.20 1.45
CA TYR A 34 2.73 -9.43 0.23
C TYR A 34 3.62 -9.50 -1.03
N THR A 35 4.87 -9.02 -0.92
CA THR A 35 5.88 -9.13 -1.99
C THR A 35 6.26 -10.58 -2.28
N ALA A 36 6.28 -11.47 -1.28
CA ALA A 36 6.71 -12.86 -1.46
C ALA A 36 5.82 -13.64 -2.42
N LYS A 37 4.51 -13.44 -2.37
CA LYS A 37 3.56 -14.09 -3.28
C LYS A 37 3.74 -13.58 -4.72
N LEU A 38 3.88 -12.27 -4.88
CA LEU A 38 4.08 -11.66 -6.21
C LEU A 38 5.43 -12.03 -6.85
N LYS A 39 6.48 -12.19 -6.03
CA LYS A 39 7.78 -12.73 -6.48
C LYS A 39 7.64 -14.16 -7.01
N GLN A 40 6.88 -15.03 -6.33
CA GLN A 40 6.60 -16.38 -6.82
C GLN A 40 5.82 -16.39 -8.15
N ASP A 41 4.93 -15.42 -8.34
CA ASP A 41 4.16 -15.26 -9.59
C ASP A 41 4.99 -14.64 -10.74
N GLY A 42 6.28 -14.38 -10.52
CA GLY A 42 7.23 -13.91 -11.54
C GLY A 42 7.18 -12.40 -11.80
N MET A 43 6.71 -11.61 -10.83
CA MET A 43 6.86 -10.15 -10.82
C MET A 43 8.30 -9.79 -10.44
N ILE A 44 8.88 -8.82 -11.13
CA ILE A 44 10.27 -8.38 -10.95
C ILE A 44 10.38 -6.97 -10.36
N ASN A 45 9.38 -6.13 -10.61
CA ASN A 45 9.27 -4.80 -10.00
C ASN A 45 8.07 -4.77 -9.07
N PHE A 46 8.12 -3.93 -8.05
CA PHE A 46 7.02 -3.77 -7.09
C PHE A 46 6.75 -2.30 -6.86
N ILE A 47 5.48 -1.93 -6.85
CA ILE A 47 5.02 -0.60 -6.43
C ILE A 47 4.02 -0.80 -5.31
N LYS A 48 4.25 -0.14 -4.17
CA LYS A 48 3.40 -0.24 -2.99
C LYS A 48 2.63 1.06 -2.82
N TYR A 49 1.32 0.97 -2.66
CA TYR A 49 0.46 2.11 -2.41
C TYR A 49 -0.21 2.00 -1.05
N GLY A 50 -0.02 3.02 -0.21
CA GLY A 50 -0.81 3.23 0.98
C GLY A 50 -1.90 4.24 0.68
N ILE A 51 -3.17 3.85 0.84
CA ILE A 51 -4.32 4.73 0.60
C ILE A 51 -5.05 4.94 1.92
N ALA A 52 -5.35 6.18 2.24
CA ALA A 52 -6.19 6.54 3.38
C ALA A 52 -7.41 7.33 2.91
N CYS A 53 -8.57 7.00 3.46
CA CYS A 53 -9.82 7.73 3.22
C CYS A 53 -10.43 8.21 4.55
N TYR A 54 -11.01 9.41 4.54
CA TYR A 54 -11.81 9.95 5.63
C TYR A 54 -12.91 10.83 5.09
N LYS A 55 -14.18 10.43 5.28
CA LYS A 55 -15.35 11.13 4.72
C LYS A 55 -15.20 11.41 3.22
N LYS A 56 -14.92 12.67 2.85
CA LYS A 56 -14.76 13.13 1.45
C LYS A 56 -13.29 13.35 1.06
N PHE A 57 -12.36 13.08 1.95
CA PHE A 57 -10.94 13.25 1.73
C PHE A 57 -10.28 11.89 1.51
N SER A 58 -9.33 11.85 0.58
CA SER A 58 -8.48 10.69 0.35
C SER A 58 -7.04 11.14 0.16
N LYS A 59 -6.12 10.27 0.56
CA LYS A 59 -4.68 10.44 0.38
C LYS A 59 -4.10 9.15 -0.17
N VAL A 60 -3.13 9.30 -1.07
CA VAL A 60 -2.39 8.19 -1.66
C VAL A 60 -0.91 8.49 -1.47
N VAL A 61 -0.17 7.52 -0.95
CA VAL A 61 1.29 7.56 -0.83
C VAL A 61 1.88 6.36 -1.55
N ILE A 62 3.07 6.56 -2.12
CA ILE A 62 3.86 5.50 -2.74
C ILE A 62 4.94 5.12 -1.72
N GLY A 63 5.00 3.84 -1.35
CA GLY A 63 6.07 3.32 -0.51
C GLY A 63 7.35 3.08 -1.31
N GLU A 64 8.50 3.29 -0.68
CA GLU A 64 9.82 2.98 -1.24
C GLU A 64 10.10 1.46 -1.32
#